data_AF-K1UFF9-F1
#
_entry.id   AF-K1UFF9-F1
#
_cell.length_a   1.000
_cell.length_b   1.000
_cell.length_c   1.000
_cell.angle_alpha   90.00
_cell.angle_beta   90.00
_cell.angle_gamma   90.00
#
_symmetry.space_group_name_H-M   'P 1'
#
loop_
_entity.id
_entity.type
_entity.pdbx_description
1 polymer ?
#
loop_
_entity_poly.entity_id
_entity_poly.type
_entity_poly.pdbx_seq_one_letter_code
_entity_poly.pdbx_strand_id
1 'polypeptide(L)'
;MSKDEGQYDKVIPVFWATGAALVIRRADYKEVGGLDGRFFAHMEEIDLCWRLRSRGREIVCVPQSKVYHVGGATLKKENPRKTF
;
A
#
# COMPACT_ATOMS: atom_id res chain seq x y z
N MET A 1 18.13 6.69 -8.78
CA MET A 1 17.69 5.53 -7.96
C MET A 1 18.89 5.07 -7.16
N SER A 2 18.72 4.78 -5.88
CA SER A 2 19.79 4.16 -5.08
C SER A 2 20.13 2.79 -5.66
N LYS A 3 21.41 2.43 -5.65
CA LYS A 3 21.85 1.10 -6.04
C LYS A 3 21.39 0.08 -4.99
N ASP A 4 20.96 -1.09 -5.43
CA ASP A 4 20.68 -2.21 -4.54
C ASP A 4 21.99 -2.92 -4.19
N GLU A 5 22.36 -2.87 -2.92
CA GLU A 5 23.52 -3.50 -2.31
C GLU A 5 23.06 -4.51 -1.24
N GLY A 6 21.79 -4.97 -1.31
CA GLY A 6 21.18 -5.89 -0.36
C GLY A 6 20.38 -5.20 0.75
N GLN A 7 20.21 -3.87 0.71
CA GLN A 7 19.44 -3.14 1.72
C GLN A 7 17.95 -3.47 1.72
N TYR A 8 17.45 -4.13 0.67
CA TYR A 8 16.06 -4.53 0.53
C TYR A 8 15.83 -6.04 0.75
N ASP A 9 16.86 -6.81 1.12
CA ASP A 9 16.76 -8.27 1.25
C ASP A 9 16.13 -8.75 2.57
N LYS A 10 15.87 -7.82 3.50
CA LYS A 10 15.30 -8.11 4.81
C LYS A 10 13.89 -7.55 4.94
N VAL A 11 13.11 -8.13 5.85
CA VAL A 11 11.84 -7.53 6.26
C VAL A 11 12.15 -6.21 6.92
N ILE A 12 11.65 -5.11 6.36
CA ILE A 12 11.90 -3.75 6.86
C ILE A 12 10.59 -3.03 7.15
N PRO A 13 10.54 -2.22 8.21
CA PRO A 13 9.40 -1.35 8.47
C PRO A 13 9.27 -0.30 7.36
N VAL A 14 8.03 -0.03 6.98
CA VAL A 14 7.67 1.04 6.05
C VAL A 14 6.54 1.87 6.65
N PHE A 15 6.39 3.11 6.19
CA PHE A 15 5.30 3.96 6.65
C PHE A 15 3.95 3.53 6.06
N TRP A 16 3.96 3.20 4.77
CA TRP A 16 2.81 2.74 4.00
C TRP A 16 3.29 1.83 2.88
N ALA A 17 2.36 1.05 2.31
CA ALA A 17 2.60 0.23 1.13
C ALA A 17 1.46 0.43 0.13
N THR A 18 1.76 0.25 -1.16
CA THR A 18 0.77 0.37 -2.23
C THR A 18 -0.34 -0.67 -2.10
N GLY A 19 -1.58 -0.28 -2.45
CA GLY A 19 -2.70 -1.21 -2.55
C GLY A 19 -2.53 -2.31 -3.60
N ALA A 20 -1.56 -2.19 -4.52
CA ALA A 20 -1.27 -3.21 -5.54
C ALA A 20 -0.87 -4.58 -4.96
N ALA A 21 -0.23 -4.58 -3.79
CA ALA A 21 0.17 -5.79 -3.09
C ALA A 21 0.23 -5.53 -1.58
N LEU A 22 -0.94 -5.60 -0.93
CA LEU A 22 -1.10 -5.38 0.50
C LEU A 22 -1.89 -6.53 1.15
N VAL A 23 -1.33 -7.13 2.19
CA VAL A 23 -1.97 -8.21 2.96
C VAL A 23 -2.14 -7.75 4.40
N ILE A 24 -3.36 -7.85 4.92
CA ILE A 24 -3.73 -7.37 6.26
C ILE A 24 -4.52 -8.46 6.96
N ARG A 25 -4.29 -8.65 8.26
CA ARG A 25 -5.15 -9.49 9.09
C ARG A 25 -6.59 -8.97 9.03
N ARG A 26 -7.55 -9.86 8.77
CA ARG A 26 -8.97 -9.50 8.68
C ARG A 26 -9.49 -8.78 9.92
N ALA A 27 -9.02 -9.17 11.11
CA ALA A 27 -9.38 -8.51 12.37
C ALA A 27 -8.93 -7.04 12.38
N ASP A 28 -7.65 -6.80 12.14
CA ASP A 28 -7.04 -5.45 12.10
C ASP A 28 -7.71 -4.58 11.02
N TYR A 29 -8.00 -5.13 9.84
CA TYR A 29 -8.70 -4.40 8.76
C TYR A 29 -10.11 -3.95 9.20
N LYS A 30 -10.87 -4.83 9.85
CA LYS A 30 -12.21 -4.51 10.36
C LYS A 30 -12.16 -3.51 11.51
N GLU A 31 -11.20 -3.68 12.42
CA GLU A 31 -11.02 -2.82 13.61
C GLU A 31 -10.78 -1.36 13.22
N VAL A 32 -10.01 -1.13 12.15
CA VAL A 32 -9.74 0.23 11.67
C VAL A 32 -10.81 0.80 10.75
N GLY A 33 -11.78 0.00 10.30
CA GLY A 33 -12.88 0.41 9.42
C GLY A 33 -12.64 0.22 7.92
N GLY A 34 -11.60 -0.52 7.53
CA GLY A 34 -11.28 -0.80 6.14
C GLY A 34 -10.82 0.41 5.32
N LEU A 35 -10.84 0.29 3.99
CA LEU A 35 -10.55 1.41 3.06
C LEU A 35 -11.65 2.47 3.13
N ASP A 36 -11.24 3.74 3.12
CA ASP A 36 -12.17 4.86 3.13
C ASP A 36 -12.66 5.17 1.70
N GLY A 37 -13.94 4.87 1.44
CA GLY A 37 -14.58 5.04 0.14
C GLY A 37 -14.75 6.49 -0.33
N ARG A 38 -14.38 7.49 0.48
CA ARG A 38 -14.28 8.89 0.04
C ARG A 38 -13.11 9.10 -0.91
N PHE A 39 -12.07 8.27 -0.82
CA PHE A 39 -10.99 8.25 -1.79
C PHE A 39 -11.39 7.39 -2.98
N PHE A 40 -11.16 7.91 -4.19
CA PHE A 40 -11.45 7.18 -5.42
C PHE A 40 -10.31 6.21 -5.79
N ALA A 41 -9.05 6.66 -5.69
CA ALA A 41 -7.85 5.86 -5.89
C ALA A 41 -6.60 6.55 -5.28
N HIS A 42 -5.58 5.76 -4.93
CA HIS A 42 -4.20 6.15 -4.55
C HIS A 42 -4.02 6.80 -3.17
N MET A 43 -5.08 6.98 -2.39
CA MET A 43 -5.02 7.63 -1.06
C MET A 43 -5.66 6.77 0.03
N GLU A 44 -6.57 5.87 -0.35
CA GLU A 44 -7.25 4.94 0.53
C GLU A 44 -6.27 4.01 1.26
N GLU A 45 -5.20 3.53 0.60
CA GLU A 45 -4.23 2.66 1.23
C GLU A 45 -3.28 3.42 2.17
N ILE A 46 -2.99 4.69 1.86
CA ILE A 46 -2.12 5.55 2.67
C ILE A 46 -2.84 5.86 3.99
N ASP A 47 -4.11 6.30 3.90
CA ASP A 47 -4.97 6.54 5.06
C ASP A 47 -5.14 5.26 5.91
N LEU A 48 -5.36 4.11 5.26
CA LEU A 48 -5.45 2.82 5.96
C LEU A 48 -4.17 2.49 6.73
N CYS A 49 -2.99 2.63 6.10
CA CYS A 49 -1.71 2.39 6.75
C CYS A 49 -1.50 3.34 7.93
N TRP A 50 -1.86 4.61 7.78
CA TRP A 50 -1.77 5.60 8.85
C TRP A 50 -2.68 5.26 10.05
N ARG A 51 -3.92 4.84 9.79
CA ARG A 51 -4.86 4.39 10.83
C ARG A 51 -4.42 3.11 11.55
N LEU A 52 -3.78 2.17 10.84
CA LEU A 52 -3.18 0.96 11.41
C LEU A 52 -2.01 1.32 12.33
N ARG A 53 -1.09 2.18 11.87
CA ARG A 53 0.06 2.65 12.66
C ARG A 53 -0.36 3.40 13.91
N SER A 54 -1.39 4.25 13.81
CA SER A 54 -1.96 4.99 14.94
C SER A 54 -2.56 4.08 16.02
N ARG A 55 -2.80 2.80 15.71
CA ARG A 55 -3.27 1.75 16.64
C ARG A 55 -2.17 0.73 16.99
N GLY A 56 -0.90 1.09 16.82
CA GLY A 56 0.24 0.26 17.19
C GLY A 56 0.51 -0.92 16.26
N ARG A 57 -0.10 -0.96 15.06
CA ARG A 57 0.25 -1.96 14.04
C ARG A 57 1.44 -1.49 13.22
N GLU A 58 2.37 -2.40 12.95
CA GLU A 58 3.50 -2.14 12.06
C GLU A 58 3.15 -2.52 10.62
N ILE A 59 3.66 -1.75 9.67
CA ILE A 59 3.61 -2.06 8.24
C ILE A 59 5.03 -2.40 7.80
N VAL A 60 5.20 -3.54 7.12
CA VAL A 60 6.52 -4.04 6.70
C VAL A 60 6.52 -4.43 5.23
N CYS A 61 7.67 -4.27 4.59
CA CYS A 61 7.95 -4.85 3.28
C CYS A 61 8.50 -6.27 3.48
N VAL A 62 7.97 -7.26 2.73
CA VAL A 62 8.42 -8.66 2.78
C VAL A 62 9.08 -9.02 1.45
N PRO A 63 10.42 -8.92 1.33
CA PRO A 63 11.11 -9.03 0.04
C PRO A 63 11.09 -10.43 -0.58
N GLN A 64 10.80 -11.45 0.22
CA GLN A 64 10.59 -12.82 -0.26
C GLN A 64 9.27 -12.96 -1.05
N SER A 65 8.33 -12.04 -0.87
CA SER A 65 7.03 -12.03 -1.55
C SER A 65 7.06 -11.08 -2.76
N LYS A 66 7.28 -11.63 -3.95
CA LYS A 66 7.37 -10.85 -5.20
C LYS A 66 6.05 -10.86 -5.96
N VAL A 67 5.53 -9.67 -6.28
CA VAL A 67 4.29 -9.48 -7.06
C VAL A 67 4.60 -8.63 -8.29
N TYR A 68 4.14 -9.08 -9.46
CA TYR A 68 4.24 -8.32 -10.71
C TYR A 68 2.96 -7.53 -10.93
N HIS A 69 3.06 -6.19 -10.91
CA HIS A 69 1.92 -5.29 -11.10
C HIS A 69 1.98 -4.64 -12.47
N VAL A 70 1.03 -4.98 -13.34
CA VAL A 70 0.85 -4.30 -14.64
C VAL A 70 0.05 -3.02 -14.40
N GLY A 71 0.75 -1.90 -14.31
CA GLY A 71 0.12 -0.61 -14.01
C GLY A 71 -0.84 -0.10 -15.10
N GLY A 72 -1.76 0.79 -14.72
CA GLY A 72 -2.56 1.59 -15.66
C GLY A 72 -3.86 0.98 -16.17
N ALA A 73 -4.31 -0.15 -15.61
CA ALA A 73 -5.56 -0.80 -16.04
C ALA A 73 -6.84 -0.04 -15.62
N THR A 74 -6.84 0.57 -14.42
CA THR A 74 -8.06 1.16 -13.83
C THR A 74 -8.42 2.53 -14.41
N LEU A 75 -7.43 3.33 -14.82
CA LEU A 75 -7.63 4.64 -15.42
C LEU A 75 -6.92 4.74 -16.76
N LYS A 76 -7.71 4.72 -17.84
CA LYS A 76 -7.24 5.11 -19.17
C LYS A 76 -6.56 6.48 -19.11
N LYS A 77 -5.51 6.65 -19.91
CA LYS A 77 -4.65 7.85 -19.91
C LYS A 77 -5.43 9.16 -20.09
N GLU A 78 -6.62 9.08 -20.70
CA GLU A 78 -7.51 10.20 -21.02
C GLU A 78 -8.50 10.57 -19.90
N ASN A 79 -8.59 9.79 -18.81
CA ASN A 79 -9.60 10.04 -17.77
C ASN A 79 -9.26 11.33 -17.00
N PRO A 80 -10.15 12.32 -16.93
CA PRO A 80 -9.90 13.59 -16.23
C PRO A 80 -9.68 13.44 -14.71
N ARG A 81 -9.99 12.27 -14.13
CA ARG A 81 -9.68 11.92 -12.74
C ARG A 81 -8.31 11.26 -12.56
N LYS A 82 -7.57 11.01 -13.63
CA LYS A 82 -6.19 10.53 -13.57
C LYS A 82 -5.29 11.73 -13.30
N THR A 83 -5.10 12.06 -12.02
CA THR A 83 -4.38 13.29 -11.66
C THR A 83 -2.87 13.17 -11.69
N PHE A 84 -2.26 11.99 -11.66
CA PHE A 84 -0.84 11.74 -11.92
C PHE A 84 -0.63 10.30 -12.40
#